data_AF-A0A2V9N3G2-F1
#
_entry.id   AF-A0A2V9N3G2-F1
#
_cell.length_a   1.000
_cell.length_b   1.000
_cell.length_c   1.000
_cell.angle_alpha   90.00
_cell.angle_beta   90.00
_cell.angle_gamma   90.00
#
_symmetry.space_group_name_H-M   'P 1'
#
loop_
_entity.id
_entity.type
_entity.pdbx_description
1 polymer ?
#
loop_
_entity_poly.entity_id
_entity_poly.type
_entity_poly.pdbx_seq_one_letter_code
_entity_poly.pdbx_strand_id
1 'polypeptide(L)'
;MLHKLGCFVIALGLAMPAWCVERAATISGFVHNAEGAPQMGAAVEVLGSAFDTFRVFTDEKGFFRASGLIPGTYTVKVSAPSFLPTLREKISLKAGAGVLLNLTLSTIFDAIQFAPRREGTDDGDWDWVLRSASNRPVLRVLPDGSPVSR
;
A
#
# COMPACT_ATOMS: atom_id res chain seq x y z
N MET A 1 59.35 -39.10 -7.72
CA MET A 1 58.11 -38.59 -8.33
C MET A 1 56.94 -38.60 -7.34
N LEU A 2 57.13 -38.10 -6.10
CA LEU A 2 56.16 -38.25 -5.00
C LEU A 2 55.77 -36.91 -4.33
N HIS A 3 56.13 -35.78 -4.93
CA HIS A 3 55.83 -34.42 -4.43
C HIS A 3 54.69 -33.76 -5.22
N LYS A 4 54.26 -34.36 -6.34
CA LYS A 4 53.20 -33.81 -7.20
C LYS A 4 51.78 -34.19 -6.76
N LEU A 5 51.62 -35.16 -5.86
CA LEU A 5 50.29 -35.59 -5.37
C LEU A 5 49.78 -34.79 -4.16
N GLY A 6 50.67 -34.17 -3.36
CA GLY A 6 50.27 -33.44 -2.15
C GLY A 6 49.48 -32.16 -2.42
N CYS A 7 49.77 -31.47 -3.53
CA CYS A 7 49.09 -30.22 -3.88
C CYS A 7 47.64 -30.43 -4.37
N PHE A 8 47.29 -31.63 -4.84
CA PHE A 8 45.98 -31.87 -5.43
C PHE A 8 44.88 -32.10 -4.37
N VAL A 9 45.26 -32.63 -3.21
CA VAL A 9 44.31 -32.89 -2.10
C VAL A 9 43.97 -31.61 -1.32
N ILE A 10 44.89 -30.64 -1.27
CA ILE A 10 44.67 -29.35 -0.60
C ILE A 10 43.76 -28.42 -1.43
N ALA A 11 43.78 -28.54 -2.76
CA ALA A 11 42.93 -27.75 -3.64
C ALA A 11 41.43 -28.15 -3.58
N LEU A 12 41.11 -29.39 -3.21
CA LEU A 12 39.73 -29.87 -3.14
C LEU A 12 39.02 -29.49 -1.83
N GLY A 13 39.76 -29.18 -0.76
CA GLY A 13 39.21 -28.69 0.51
C GLY A 13 38.77 -27.22 0.48
N LEU A 14 39.13 -26.47 -0.57
CA LEU A 14 38.77 -25.06 -0.76
C LEU A 14 37.57 -24.86 -1.69
N ALA A 15 36.81 -25.92 -1.97
CA ALA A 15 35.50 -25.82 -2.60
C ALA A 15 34.43 -26.06 -1.52
N MET A 16 34.45 -25.25 -0.45
CA MET A 16 33.26 -25.13 0.37
C MET A 16 32.16 -24.62 -0.58
N PRO A 17 31.07 -25.36 -0.80
CA PRO A 17 29.92 -24.76 -1.44
C PRO A 17 29.52 -23.61 -0.53
N ALA A 18 29.77 -22.39 -0.99
CA ALA A 18 29.11 -21.23 -0.43
C ALA A 18 27.63 -21.50 -0.66
N TRP A 19 26.98 -22.13 0.30
CA TRP A 19 25.54 -22.19 0.34
C TRP A 19 25.11 -20.73 0.31
N CYS A 20 24.64 -20.29 -0.85
CA CYS A 20 23.97 -19.01 -0.97
C CYS A 20 22.71 -19.15 -0.12
N VAL A 21 22.84 -18.83 1.17
CA VAL A 21 21.69 -18.81 2.05
C VAL A 21 20.93 -17.57 1.61
N GLU A 22 19.88 -17.77 0.83
CA GLU A 22 18.90 -16.71 0.60
C GLU A 22 18.37 -16.33 1.98
N ARG A 23 18.80 -15.18 2.46
CA ARG A 23 18.45 -14.73 3.80
C ARG A 23 16.99 -14.32 3.78
N ALA A 24 16.13 -15.22 4.24
CA ALA A 24 14.70 -14.98 4.30
C ALA A 24 14.39 -13.70 5.08
N ALA A 25 13.48 -12.88 4.54
CA ALA A 25 12.94 -11.71 5.20
C ALA A 25 11.74 -12.08 6.08
N THR A 26 11.37 -11.16 6.96
CA THR A 26 10.20 -11.32 7.85
C THR A 26 9.38 -10.03 7.84
N ILE A 27 8.06 -10.15 7.69
CA ILE A 27 7.11 -9.09 7.98
C ILE A 27 6.44 -9.45 9.31
N SER A 28 6.42 -8.50 10.23
CA SER A 28 5.69 -8.61 11.49
C SER A 28 4.92 -7.34 11.73
N GLY A 29 3.95 -7.37 12.63
CA GLY A 29 3.19 -6.18 12.91
C GLY A 29 2.06 -6.39 13.89
N PHE A 30 1.38 -5.28 14.15
CA PHE A 30 0.18 -5.23 14.97
C PHE A 30 -0.98 -4.72 14.13
N VAL A 31 -2.14 -5.33 14.36
CA VAL A 31 -3.41 -4.92 13.76
C VAL A 31 -4.32 -4.44 14.89
N HIS A 32 -4.82 -3.22 14.75
CA HIS A 32 -5.76 -2.61 15.69
C HIS A 32 -6.92 -1.96 14.95
N ASN A 33 -8.04 -1.72 15.64
CA ASN A 33 -9.15 -0.95 15.09
C ASN A 33 -8.90 0.57 15.23
N ALA A 34 -9.87 1.38 14.77
CA ALA A 34 -9.82 2.83 14.87
C ALA A 34 -9.77 3.35 16.31
N GLU A 35 -10.34 2.60 17.26
CA GLU A 35 -10.33 2.88 18.70
C GLU A 35 -9.02 2.45 19.40
N GLY A 36 -8.10 1.82 18.67
CA GLY A 36 -6.81 1.35 19.19
C GLY A 36 -6.86 -0.01 19.90
N ALA A 37 -7.99 -0.71 19.89
CA ALA A 37 -8.11 -2.07 20.39
C ALA A 37 -7.46 -3.08 19.43
N PRO A 38 -6.71 -4.08 19.95
CA PRO A 38 -6.07 -5.10 19.12
C PRO A 38 -7.12 -5.99 18.43
N GLN A 39 -6.91 -6.29 17.15
CA GLN A 39 -7.82 -7.11 16.37
C GLN A 39 -7.29 -8.54 16.21
N MET A 40 -7.87 -9.47 16.98
CA MET A 40 -7.61 -10.91 16.84
C MET A 40 -8.32 -11.50 15.61
N GLY A 41 -7.70 -12.51 14.99
CA GLY A 41 -8.30 -13.29 13.91
C GLY A 41 -8.43 -12.54 12.59
N ALA A 42 -7.78 -11.38 12.45
CA ALA A 42 -7.66 -10.70 11.17
C ALA A 42 -6.77 -11.53 10.24
N ALA A 43 -7.27 -11.78 9.03
CA ALA A 43 -6.53 -12.46 7.98
C ALA A 43 -5.57 -11.46 7.31
N VAL A 44 -4.28 -11.71 7.45
CA VAL A 44 -3.19 -10.96 6.83
C VAL A 44 -2.69 -11.76 5.62
N GLU A 45 -2.94 -11.24 4.44
CA GLU A 45 -2.45 -11.76 3.17
C GLU A 45 -1.26 -10.92 2.73
N VAL A 46 -0.11 -11.56 2.53
CA VAL A 46 1.13 -10.95 2.03
C VAL A 46 1.33 -11.42 0.59
N LEU A 47 1.13 -10.50 -0.35
CA LEU A 47 1.16 -10.75 -1.79
C LEU A 47 2.48 -10.24 -2.37
N GLY A 48 3.30 -11.14 -2.92
CA GLY A 48 4.55 -10.80 -3.61
C GLY A 48 4.38 -10.64 -5.12
N SER A 49 5.43 -10.17 -5.80
CA SER A 49 5.43 -10.02 -7.26
C SER A 49 5.43 -11.34 -8.04
N ALA A 50 5.86 -12.45 -7.42
CA ALA A 50 6.04 -13.74 -8.06
C ALA A 50 4.87 -14.73 -7.86
N PHE A 51 3.64 -14.22 -7.64
CA PHE A 51 2.46 -15.01 -7.24
C PHE A 51 2.56 -15.67 -5.85
N ASP A 52 3.63 -15.44 -5.11
CA ASP A 52 3.75 -15.86 -3.72
C ASP A 52 2.70 -15.15 -2.86
N THR A 53 1.78 -15.93 -2.30
CA THR A 53 0.76 -15.45 -1.36
C THR A 53 0.92 -16.18 -0.05
N PHE A 54 1.24 -15.44 1.00
CA PHE A 54 1.30 -15.96 2.36
C PHE A 54 0.11 -15.47 3.15
N ARG A 55 -0.59 -16.37 3.85
CA ARG A 55 -1.71 -16.02 4.71
C ARG A 55 -1.40 -16.37 6.15
N VAL A 56 -1.54 -15.37 7.03
CA VAL A 56 -1.32 -15.49 8.47
C VAL A 56 -2.51 -14.85 9.19
N PHE A 57 -2.83 -15.32 10.39
CA PHE A 57 -3.87 -14.72 11.24
C PHE A 57 -3.24 -14.02 12.43
N THR A 58 -3.87 -12.93 12.88
CA THR A 58 -3.45 -12.20 14.08
C THR A 58 -3.85 -12.93 15.37
N ASP A 59 -3.01 -12.82 16.39
CA ASP A 59 -3.26 -13.37 17.73
C ASP A 59 -4.15 -12.45 18.60
N GLU A 60 -4.36 -12.83 19.86
CA GLU A 60 -5.16 -12.07 20.84
C GLU A 60 -4.67 -10.63 21.07
N LYS A 61 -3.37 -10.38 20.84
CA LYS A 61 -2.76 -9.04 20.96
C LYS A 61 -2.76 -8.30 19.62
N GLY A 62 -3.41 -8.84 18.60
CA GLY A 62 -3.41 -8.31 17.24
C GLY A 62 -2.07 -8.48 16.52
N PHE A 63 -1.13 -9.25 17.07
CA PHE A 63 0.19 -9.45 16.49
C PHE A 63 0.16 -10.52 15.41
N PHE A 64 0.93 -10.30 14.33
CA PHE A 64 1.16 -11.28 13.28
C PHE A 64 2.63 -11.33 12.89
N ARG A 65 3.05 -12.48 12.37
CA ARG A 65 4.41 -12.69 11.86
C ARG A 65 4.41 -13.61 10.65
N ALA A 66 4.88 -13.09 9.51
CA ALA A 66 5.14 -13.82 8.28
C ALA A 66 6.66 -13.89 8.06
N SER A 67 7.24 -15.07 8.27
CA SER A 67 8.67 -15.36 8.04
C SER A 67 8.87 -16.19 6.79
N GLY A 68 10.11 -16.26 6.28
CA GLY A 68 10.40 -17.07 5.09
C GLY A 68 10.13 -16.34 3.78
N LEU A 69 10.01 -15.01 3.82
CA LEU A 69 9.71 -14.22 2.63
C LEU A 69 10.99 -14.04 1.80
N ILE A 70 10.88 -14.23 0.50
CA ILE A 70 11.99 -13.94 -0.42
C ILE A 70 12.17 -12.41 -0.48
N PRO A 71 13.40 -11.88 -0.57
CA PRO A 71 13.61 -10.45 -0.71
C PRO A 71 12.91 -9.92 -1.98
N GLY A 72 12.13 -8.85 -1.84
CA GLY A 72 11.30 -8.34 -2.92
C GLY A 72 10.29 -7.29 -2.44
N THR A 73 9.39 -6.90 -3.34
CA THR A 73 8.32 -5.95 -3.03
C THR A 73 7.03 -6.69 -2.77
N TYR A 74 6.39 -6.37 -1.65
CA TYR A 74 5.15 -6.98 -1.21
C TYR A 74 4.03 -5.97 -1.01
N THR A 75 2.81 -6.46 -1.16
CA THR A 75 1.57 -5.79 -0.78
C THR A 75 0.94 -6.59 0.35
N VAL A 76 0.64 -5.95 1.47
CA VAL A 76 -0.03 -6.57 2.62
C VAL A 76 -1.48 -6.14 2.63
N LYS A 77 -2.38 -7.11 2.60
CA LYS A 77 -3.82 -6.94 2.69
C LYS A 77 -4.30 -7.53 4.00
N VAL A 78 -5.00 -6.75 4.80
CA VAL A 78 -5.60 -7.21 6.06
C VAL A 78 -7.11 -7.16 5.94
N SER A 79 -7.77 -8.23 6.36
CA SER A 79 -9.23 -8.34 6.36
C SER A 79 -9.72 -8.99 7.64
N ALA A 80 -10.82 -8.47 8.17
CA ALA A 80 -11.51 -9.01 9.34
C ALA A 80 -13.02 -8.84 9.17
N PRO A 81 -13.86 -9.67 9.81
CA PRO A 81 -15.31 -9.50 9.78
C PRO A 81 -15.71 -8.11 10.28
N SER A 82 -16.67 -7.48 9.59
CA SER A 82 -17.20 -6.14 9.94
C SER A 82 -16.23 -4.95 9.78
N PHE A 83 -15.03 -5.17 9.25
CA PHE A 83 -14.07 -4.11 8.92
C PHE A 83 -13.88 -3.96 7.41
N LEU A 84 -13.51 -2.77 6.97
CA LEU A 84 -13.04 -2.56 5.60
C LEU A 84 -11.64 -3.18 5.44
N PRO A 85 -11.36 -3.83 4.29
CA PRO A 85 -10.04 -4.37 4.04
C PRO A 85 -9.01 -3.24 3.91
N THR A 86 -7.94 -3.33 4.69
CA THR A 86 -6.82 -2.36 4.63
C THR A 86 -5.72 -2.91 3.75
N LEU A 87 -5.27 -2.11 2.78
CA LEU A 87 -4.18 -2.45 1.86
C LEU A 87 -2.95 -1.57 2.14
N ARG A 88 -1.77 -2.19 2.23
CA ARG A 88 -0.48 -1.50 2.27
C ARG A 88 0.40 -2.03 1.14
N GLU A 89 0.69 -1.16 0.18
CA GLU A 89 1.49 -1.49 -0.99
C GLU A 89 2.96 -1.08 -0.82
N LYS A 90 3.81 -1.57 -1.73
CA LYS A 90 5.20 -1.14 -1.92
C LYS A 90 6.11 -1.36 -0.70
N ILE A 91 5.85 -2.43 0.07
CA ILE A 91 6.71 -2.83 1.18
C ILE A 91 7.95 -3.52 0.61
N SER A 92 9.10 -2.86 0.66
CA SER A 92 10.36 -3.39 0.14
C SER A 92 11.11 -4.17 1.21
N LEU A 93 11.27 -5.49 1.00
CA LEU A 93 12.04 -6.36 1.88
C LEU A 93 13.43 -6.61 1.31
N LYS A 94 14.45 -6.39 2.15
CA LYS A 94 15.84 -6.76 1.86
C LYS A 94 16.15 -8.12 2.47
N ALA A 95 17.18 -8.81 1.94
CA ALA A 95 17.65 -10.08 2.47
C ALA A 95 17.87 -10.02 4.00
N GLY A 96 17.21 -10.89 4.76
CA GLY A 96 17.22 -10.93 6.23
C GLY A 96 16.74 -9.69 6.96
N ALA A 97 16.05 -8.78 6.28
CA ALA A 97 15.42 -7.67 6.95
C ALA A 97 14.11 -8.12 7.61
N GLY A 98 13.86 -7.57 8.80
CA GLY A 98 12.55 -7.60 9.46
C GLY A 98 11.87 -6.25 9.29
N VAL A 99 10.64 -6.24 8.79
CA VAL A 99 9.80 -5.02 8.75
C VAL A 99 8.70 -5.15 9.80
N LEU A 100 8.50 -4.08 10.56
CA LEU A 100 7.40 -3.95 11.52
C LEU A 100 6.33 -3.01 10.95
N LEU A 101 5.10 -3.51 10.83
CA LEU A 101 3.96 -2.75 10.32
C LEU A 101 2.96 -2.50 11.44
N ASN A 102 2.44 -1.28 11.52
CA ASN A 102 1.28 -0.97 12.34
C ASN A 102 0.08 -0.71 11.43
N LEU A 103 -0.97 -1.52 11.55
CA LEU A 103 -2.09 -1.55 10.63
C LEU A 103 -3.38 -1.25 11.37
N THR A 104 -4.07 -0.21 10.93
CA THR A 104 -5.40 0.13 11.44
C THR A 104 -6.47 -0.42 10.52
N LEU A 105 -7.46 -1.12 11.08
CA LEU A 105 -8.69 -1.49 10.42
C LEU A 105 -9.77 -0.46 10.79
N SER A 106 -10.43 0.07 9.78
CA SER A 106 -11.55 1.00 9.95
C SER A 106 -12.84 0.31 9.55
N THR A 107 -13.92 0.58 10.28
CA THR A 107 -15.25 0.16 9.83
C THR A 107 -15.76 1.13 8.78
N ILE A 108 -16.83 0.74 8.07
CA ILE A 108 -17.50 1.66 7.14
C ILE A 108 -18.13 2.85 7.87
N PHE A 109 -18.56 2.66 9.12
CA PHE A 109 -19.16 3.70 9.94
C PHE A 109 -18.12 4.76 10.32
N ASP A 110 -16.94 4.34 10.77
CA ASP A 110 -15.82 5.25 11.07
C ASP A 110 -15.41 6.03 9.82
N ALA A 111 -15.33 5.34 8.67
CA ALA A 111 -14.97 5.96 7.41
C ALA A 111 -15.95 7.07 6.99
N ILE A 112 -17.25 6.94 7.33
CA ILE A 112 -18.26 7.98 7.06
C ILE A 112 -18.13 9.15 8.04
N GLN A 113 -17.81 8.89 9.31
CA GLN A 113 -17.60 9.95 10.30
C GLN A 113 -16.35 10.80 10.03
N PHE A 114 -15.27 10.14 9.58
CA PHE A 114 -14.03 10.79 9.18
C PHE A 114 -13.98 11.16 7.70
N ALA A 115 -15.02 10.87 6.93
CA ALA A 115 -15.13 11.40 5.58
C ALA A 115 -15.06 12.92 5.73
N PRO A 116 -14.12 13.60 5.04
CA PRO A 116 -14.04 15.05 5.16
C PRO A 116 -15.41 15.60 4.81
N ARG A 117 -16.11 16.11 5.82
CA ARG A 117 -17.19 17.05 5.57
C ARG A 117 -16.47 18.12 4.78
N ARG A 118 -16.83 18.26 3.50
CA ARG A 118 -16.28 19.29 2.64
C ARG A 118 -16.54 20.62 3.34
N GLU A 119 -15.55 21.08 4.10
CA GLU A 119 -15.57 22.36 4.76
C GLU A 119 -15.10 23.34 3.70
N GLY A 120 -16.05 24.15 3.21
CA GLY A 120 -15.82 25.16 2.20
C GLY A 120 -15.70 24.61 0.77
N THR A 121 -16.82 24.16 0.18
CA THR A 121 -17.12 24.82 -1.10
C THR A 121 -17.39 26.25 -0.67
N ASP A 122 -16.45 27.14 -1.00
CA ASP A 122 -16.62 28.58 -0.92
C ASP A 122 -18.07 28.90 -1.31
N ASP A 123 -18.83 29.55 -0.44
CA ASP A 123 -20.24 29.87 -0.68
C ASP A 123 -20.41 30.79 -1.92
N GLY A 124 -19.30 31.17 -2.57
CA GLY A 124 -19.18 31.87 -3.85
C GLY A 124 -18.71 31.04 -5.05
N ASP A 125 -18.63 29.70 -5.01
CA ASP A 125 -18.29 28.93 -6.23
C ASP A 125 -19.43 28.93 -7.28
N TRP A 126 -20.58 29.57 -7.01
CA TRP A 126 -21.57 29.87 -8.05
C TRP A 126 -21.40 31.27 -8.66
N ASP A 127 -20.57 32.13 -8.05
CA ASP A 127 -20.36 33.51 -8.48
C ASP A 127 -19.65 33.59 -9.85
N TRP A 128 -18.84 32.57 -10.20
CA TRP A 128 -18.18 32.50 -11.52
C TRP A 128 -19.18 32.28 -12.67
N VAL A 129 -20.29 31.58 -12.42
CA VAL A 129 -21.34 31.33 -13.43
C VAL A 129 -22.14 32.60 -13.68
N LEU A 130 -22.45 33.37 -12.64
CA LEU A 130 -23.20 34.63 -12.75
C LEU A 130 -22.37 35.75 -13.39
N ARG A 131 -21.06 35.84 -13.09
CA ARG A 131 -20.17 36.85 -13.69
C ARG A 131 -19.94 36.61 -15.20
N SER A 132 -20.06 35.37 -15.66
CA SER A 132 -19.90 35.00 -17.07
C SER A 132 -21.09 35.39 -17.96
N ALA A 133 -22.29 35.53 -17.38
CA ALA A 133 -23.49 35.90 -18.13
C ALA A 133 -23.65 37.43 -18.29
N SER A 134 -23.16 38.22 -17.33
CA SER A 134 -23.31 39.68 -17.36
C SER A 134 -22.49 40.38 -18.45
N ASN A 135 -21.49 39.72 -19.05
CA ASN A 135 -20.66 40.32 -20.10
C ASN A 135 -20.92 39.74 -21.50
N ARG A 136 -22.01 38.99 -21.72
CA ARG A 136 -22.42 38.63 -23.07
C ARG A 136 -23.27 39.77 -23.64
N PRO A 137 -22.80 40.53 -24.65
CA PRO A 137 -23.66 41.50 -25.31
C PRO A 137 -24.87 40.75 -25.86
N VAL A 138 -26.07 41.17 -25.46
CA VAL A 138 -27.30 40.69 -26.10
C VAL A 138 -27.22 41.10 -27.56
N LEU A 139 -26.96 40.14 -28.44
CA LEU A 139 -27.06 40.33 -29.89
C LEU A 139 -28.56 40.50 -30.20
N ARG A 140 -29.05 41.74 -30.08
CA ARG A 140 -30.34 42.12 -30.63
C ARG A 140 -30.16 42.22 -32.13
N VAL A 141 -30.39 41.11 -32.83
CA VAL A 141 -30.48 41.11 -34.29
C VAL A 141 -31.82 41.75 -34.65
N LEU A 142 -31.79 42.84 -35.40
CA LEU A 142 -33.00 43.41 -35.98
C LEU A 142 -33.58 42.43 -37.01
N PRO A 143 -34.89 42.44 -37.29
CA PRO A 143 -35.52 41.53 -38.25
C PRO A 143 -34.91 41.52 -39.67
N ASP A 144 -34.05 42.50 -39.99
CA ASP A 144 -33.33 42.66 -41.26
C ASP A 144 -31.90 42.07 -41.27
N GLY A 145 -31.42 41.53 -40.14
CA GLY A 145 -30.14 40.82 -40.05
C GLY A 145 -28.89 41.70 -39.93
N SER A 146 -29.01 43.02 -39.74
CA SER A 146 -27.85 43.91 -39.63
C SER A 146 -27.37 44.12 -38.17
N PRO A 147 -26.04 44.18 -37.90
CA PRO A 147 -25.52 44.42 -36.55
C PRO A 147 -25.56 45.92 -36.18
N VAL A 148 -25.87 46.23 -34.92
CA VAL A 148 -25.85 47.61 -34.40
C VAL A 148 -24.41 47.99 -34.03
N SER A 149 -23.71 48.73 -34.89
CA SER A 149 -22.43 49.37 -34.54
C SER A 149 -22.66 50.80 -34.03
N ARG A 150 -22.06 51.15 -32.89
CA ARG A 150 -21.89 52.55 -32.47
C ARG A 150 -20.75 53.19 -33.25
#